data_AF-A0A6I9Q5H7-F1
#
_entry.id   AF-A0A6I9Q5H7-F1
#
_cell.length_a   1.000
_cell.length_b   1.000
_cell.length_c   1.000
_cell.angle_alpha   90.00
_cell.angle_beta   90.00
_cell.angle_gamma   90.00
#
_symmetry.space_group_name_H-M   'P 1'
#
loop_
_entity.id
_entity.type
_entity.pdbx_description
1 polymer ?
#
loop_
_entity_poly.entity_id
_entity_poly.type
_entity_poly.pdbx_seq_one_letter_code
_entity_poly.pdbx_strand_id
1 'polypeptide(L)'
;MEGSKSSSTTMQVSFVCQRCCQPLKLDTSFNVLDRVTIQELIAPVVTVTPRKQADSTDGETAPEETFAENKQDGVSRKYIPPARMMSTESANSFTLIGEASDGGTMENLSRRLKVTSDLFDIMSGQTDVDHPLCEECTDTLLDHLDTQLNITENECQNYKQCLELLSHLQVEGEETLLADLHQLKGQEEALVQELETVEGQRAVVAQDLTQSRVHSQQLDTEELQYQKEYSEFKRQQLELDDELKSVDNQMRYCQIQLDRLKKTNVFNATFHIWHSGQFGTINNFRLGRLPSVPVEWNEINAAWGQTVLLLHALANKMGLRFQRYRLVPYGNHSYLESLSDKSKELPLYCSGGLRFFWDNKFDHAMVAFLDCVQQFKEEVEKGDTGFCLPYRMDVEKGKIEDTGGSGGSYSIKTQFNSEEQWTKALKFMLTNLKWGLAWVTSQFYNR
;
A
#
# COMPACT_ATOMS: atom_id res chain seq x y z
N MET A 1 -106.70 -39.45 37.04
CA MET A 1 -105.94 -39.27 35.80
C MET A 1 -104.49 -39.04 36.17
N GLU A 2 -103.60 -39.81 35.57
CA GLU A 2 -102.15 -39.74 35.71
C GLU A 2 -101.58 -38.37 35.30
N GLY A 3 -100.41 -38.06 35.86
CA GLY A 3 -99.57 -36.95 35.43
C GLY A 3 -98.25 -36.92 36.21
N SER A 4 -97.22 -37.60 35.70
CA SER A 4 -95.84 -37.62 36.18
C SER A 4 -95.13 -36.24 36.09
N LYS A 5 -94.31 -35.86 37.08
CA LYS A 5 -92.89 -35.41 36.90
C LYS A 5 -92.17 -34.98 38.20
N SER A 6 -90.89 -35.36 38.22
CA SER A 6 -89.70 -34.84 38.95
C SER A 6 -89.61 -34.96 40.48
N SER A 7 -88.70 -35.84 40.91
CA SER A 7 -88.06 -35.86 42.22
C SER A 7 -87.23 -34.60 42.46
N SER A 8 -87.55 -33.84 43.51
CA SER A 8 -86.73 -32.73 44.00
C SER A 8 -85.53 -33.28 44.76
N THR A 9 -84.37 -33.32 44.10
CA THR A 9 -83.07 -33.59 44.71
C THR A 9 -82.75 -32.49 45.72
N THR A 10 -82.76 -32.79 47.02
CA THR A 10 -82.29 -31.88 48.07
C THR A 10 -80.77 -31.73 47.94
N MET A 11 -80.28 -30.57 47.48
CA MET A 11 -78.84 -30.28 47.46
C MET A 11 -78.33 -30.16 48.90
N GLN A 12 -77.52 -31.11 49.36
CA GLN A 12 -76.75 -30.97 50.60
C GLN A 12 -75.58 -30.02 50.32
N VAL A 13 -75.59 -28.84 50.97
CA VAL A 13 -74.46 -27.91 50.96
C VAL A 13 -73.52 -28.31 52.09
N SER A 14 -72.30 -28.74 51.76
CA SER A 14 -71.25 -29.07 52.73
C SER A 14 -70.15 -28.01 52.67
N PHE A 15 -69.82 -27.40 53.81
CA PHE A 15 -68.63 -26.57 53.93
C PHE A 15 -67.40 -27.46 53.92
N VAL A 16 -66.30 -26.98 53.33
CA VAL A 16 -65.04 -27.71 53.27
C VAL A 16 -63.96 -26.92 53.99
N CYS A 17 -63.02 -27.63 54.61
CA CYS A 17 -61.82 -27.01 55.16
C CYS A 17 -61.04 -26.35 54.02
N GLN A 18 -60.70 -25.08 54.15
CA GLN A 18 -59.99 -24.35 53.09
C GLN A 18 -58.55 -24.88 52.88
N ARG A 19 -57.96 -25.51 53.89
CA ARG A 19 -56.59 -26.05 53.83
C ARG A 19 -56.52 -27.48 53.29
N CYS A 20 -57.38 -28.38 53.74
CA CYS A 20 -57.34 -29.81 53.35
C CYS A 20 -58.52 -30.25 52.45
N CYS A 21 -59.44 -29.34 52.12
CA CYS A 21 -60.62 -29.59 51.29
C CYS A 21 -61.57 -30.69 51.80
N GLN A 22 -61.41 -31.13 53.05
CA GLN A 22 -62.29 -32.15 53.65
C GLN A 22 -63.64 -31.54 54.07
N PRO A 23 -64.76 -32.28 53.91
CA PRO A 23 -66.07 -31.80 54.28
C PRO A 23 -66.21 -31.67 55.80
N LEU A 24 -66.56 -30.47 56.25
CA LEU A 24 -66.75 -30.12 57.66
C LEU A 24 -68.18 -30.42 58.11
N LYS A 25 -68.30 -31.02 59.29
CA LYS A 25 -69.56 -31.09 60.02
C LYS A 25 -69.61 -29.90 60.97
N LEU A 26 -70.43 -28.91 60.64
CA LEU A 26 -70.67 -27.78 61.55
C LEU A 26 -71.41 -28.29 62.79
N ASP A 27 -70.97 -27.81 63.96
CA ASP A 27 -71.62 -28.16 65.21
C ASP A 27 -73.06 -27.63 65.28
N THR A 28 -73.92 -28.35 66.00
CA THR A 28 -75.35 -27.99 66.11
C THR A 28 -75.60 -26.61 66.72
N SER A 29 -74.63 -26.05 67.43
CA SER A 29 -74.63 -24.69 67.98
C SER A 29 -74.73 -23.58 66.91
N PHE A 30 -74.22 -23.79 65.70
CA PHE A 30 -74.42 -22.86 64.56
C PHE A 30 -75.89 -22.74 64.13
N ASN A 31 -76.75 -23.68 64.53
CA ASN A 31 -78.18 -23.65 64.24
C ASN A 31 -79.01 -22.85 65.27
N VAL A 32 -78.40 -22.39 66.38
CA VAL A 32 -79.09 -21.76 67.52
C VAL A 32 -78.58 -20.33 67.80
N LEU A 33 -77.86 -19.71 66.85
CA LEU A 33 -77.34 -18.36 67.03
C LEU A 33 -78.48 -17.31 66.92
N ASP A 34 -78.70 -16.56 68.00
CA ASP A 34 -79.65 -15.45 68.06
C ASP A 34 -79.07 -14.20 67.35
N ARG A 35 -79.94 -13.30 66.88
CA ARG A 35 -79.52 -12.10 66.11
C ARG A 35 -78.55 -11.20 66.87
N VAL A 36 -78.66 -11.15 68.20
CA VAL A 36 -77.82 -10.31 69.07
C VAL A 36 -76.42 -10.90 69.19
N THR A 37 -76.28 -12.21 69.34
CA THR A 37 -74.96 -12.87 69.48
C THR A 37 -74.15 -12.81 68.19
N ILE A 38 -74.81 -12.85 67.03
CA ILE A 38 -74.16 -12.64 65.73
C ILE A 38 -73.57 -11.23 65.63
N GLN A 39 -74.28 -10.22 66.15
CA GLN A 39 -73.81 -8.83 66.07
C GLN A 39 -72.66 -8.53 67.02
N GLU A 40 -72.57 -9.22 68.16
CA GLU A 40 -71.40 -9.16 69.05
C GLU A 40 -70.16 -9.86 68.46
N LEU A 41 -70.34 -11.00 67.77
CA LEU A 41 -69.23 -11.73 67.12
C LEU A 41 -68.62 -10.98 65.91
N ILE A 42 -69.38 -10.07 65.30
CA ILE A 42 -68.93 -9.23 64.18
C ILE A 42 -68.28 -7.91 64.67
N ALA A 43 -68.30 -7.63 65.97
CA ALA A 43 -67.68 -6.44 66.52
C ALA A 43 -66.14 -6.50 66.40
N PRO A 44 -65.48 -5.46 65.82
CA PRO A 44 -64.03 -5.48 65.62
C PRO A 44 -63.27 -5.55 66.96
N VAL A 45 -62.38 -6.52 67.13
CA VAL A 45 -61.40 -6.52 68.23
C VAL A 45 -60.34 -5.47 67.90
N VAL A 46 -60.30 -4.39 68.68
CA VAL A 46 -59.39 -3.26 68.47
C VAL A 46 -57.95 -3.70 68.73
N THR A 47 -57.17 -3.92 67.66
CA THR A 47 -55.71 -4.01 67.73
C THR A 47 -55.09 -2.65 67.40
N VAL A 48 -54.36 -2.09 68.36
CA VAL A 48 -53.66 -0.81 68.24
C VAL A 48 -52.28 -1.08 67.64
N THR A 49 -52.09 -0.77 66.37
CA THR A 49 -50.76 -0.59 65.78
C THR A 49 -50.70 0.72 64.99
N PRO A 50 -49.72 1.61 65.25
CA PRO A 50 -49.62 2.91 64.57
C PRO A 50 -48.57 2.89 63.45
N ARG A 51 -48.72 3.86 62.52
CA ARG A 51 -47.80 4.36 61.46
C ARG A 51 -48.07 3.82 60.05
N LYS A 52 -47.85 4.56 58.96
CA LYS A 52 -47.16 5.84 58.71
C LYS A 52 -47.62 6.34 57.35
N GLN A 53 -47.76 7.66 57.20
CA GLN A 53 -47.90 8.33 55.90
C GLN A 53 -46.59 8.21 55.11
N ALA A 54 -46.69 7.85 53.84
CA ALA A 54 -45.69 8.14 52.81
C ALA A 54 -46.41 8.32 51.47
N ASP A 55 -46.46 9.57 51.02
CA ASP A 55 -46.69 9.95 49.63
C ASP A 55 -45.60 9.34 48.73
N SER A 56 -45.99 8.80 47.58
CA SER A 56 -45.40 9.19 46.28
C SER A 56 -46.06 8.44 45.12
N THR A 57 -46.85 9.21 44.37
CA THR A 57 -46.94 9.25 42.90
C THR A 57 -46.94 7.93 42.13
N ASP A 58 -48.16 7.59 41.70
CA ASP A 58 -48.50 6.65 40.62
C ASP A 58 -47.80 6.99 39.30
N GLY A 59 -47.25 5.94 38.68
CA GLY A 59 -46.94 5.86 37.26
C GLY A 59 -47.57 4.58 36.72
N GLU A 60 -48.70 4.76 36.02
CA GLU A 60 -49.49 3.71 35.38
C GLU A 60 -48.66 2.87 34.40
N THR A 61 -48.73 1.54 34.53
CA THR A 61 -48.57 0.63 33.38
C THR A 61 -49.50 -0.56 33.58
N ALA A 62 -50.43 -0.71 32.63
CA ALA A 62 -51.41 -1.79 32.58
C ALA A 62 -50.72 -3.16 32.36
N PRO A 63 -51.18 -4.23 33.02
CA PRO A 63 -50.73 -5.58 32.71
C PRO A 63 -51.54 -6.16 31.54
N GLU A 64 -50.84 -6.56 30.48
CA GLU A 64 -51.42 -7.36 29.39
C GLU A 64 -51.82 -8.76 29.90
N GLU A 65 -53.04 -9.15 29.55
CA GLU A 65 -53.58 -10.49 29.72
C GLU A 65 -52.88 -11.48 28.79
N THR A 66 -52.62 -12.72 29.23
CA THR A 66 -52.93 -13.91 28.42
C THR A 66 -52.81 -15.24 29.19
N PHE A 67 -53.98 -15.85 29.38
CA PHE A 67 -54.34 -17.28 29.31
C PHE A 67 -53.38 -18.37 29.86
N ALA A 68 -53.83 -18.99 30.96
CA ALA A 68 -53.46 -20.35 31.35
C ALA A 68 -54.50 -21.36 30.81
N GLU A 69 -54.08 -22.31 29.98
CA GLU A 69 -54.88 -23.48 29.61
C GLU A 69 -54.81 -24.54 30.71
N ASN A 70 -55.99 -25.07 31.05
CA ASN A 70 -56.22 -26.00 32.14
C ASN A 70 -56.69 -27.35 31.58
N LYS A 71 -56.07 -28.47 31.97
CA LYS A 71 -56.57 -29.86 31.83
C LYS A 71 -55.85 -30.67 32.92
N GLN A 72 -56.47 -31.45 33.80
CA GLN A 72 -57.68 -32.27 33.72
C GLN A 72 -58.34 -32.37 35.11
N ASP A 73 -59.60 -32.00 35.23
CA ASP A 73 -60.55 -32.71 36.10
C ASP A 73 -61.97 -32.27 35.69
N GLY A 74 -62.87 -33.22 35.48
CA GLY A 74 -64.24 -33.02 34.97
C GLY A 74 -65.19 -32.30 35.93
N VAL A 75 -64.70 -31.31 36.68
CA VAL A 75 -65.45 -30.50 37.65
C VAL A 75 -65.42 -29.05 37.20
N SER A 76 -66.60 -28.50 36.85
CA SER A 76 -66.76 -27.07 36.60
C SER A 76 -66.62 -26.31 37.92
N ARG A 77 -65.42 -25.82 38.23
CA ARG A 77 -65.17 -24.93 39.37
C ARG A 77 -65.43 -23.49 38.95
N LYS A 78 -66.53 -22.90 39.43
CA LYS A 78 -66.76 -21.46 39.31
C LYS A 78 -66.03 -20.78 40.46
N TYR A 79 -64.83 -20.27 40.19
CA TYR A 79 -64.14 -19.37 41.11
C TYR A 79 -64.90 -18.04 41.14
N ILE A 80 -65.52 -17.74 42.28
CA ILE A 80 -66.08 -16.42 42.55
C ILE A 80 -65.02 -15.71 43.39
N PRO A 81 -64.29 -14.72 42.85
CA PRO A 81 -63.33 -13.97 43.65
C PRO A 81 -64.08 -13.30 44.82
N PRO A 82 -63.50 -13.29 46.03
CA PRO A 82 -64.10 -12.58 47.15
C PRO A 82 -64.24 -11.11 46.76
N ALA A 83 -65.47 -10.60 46.83
CA ALA A 83 -65.73 -9.19 46.62
C ALA A 83 -65.08 -8.42 47.77
N ARG A 84 -63.86 -7.94 47.56
CA ARG A 84 -63.23 -6.92 48.41
C ARG A 84 -64.01 -5.62 48.24
N MET A 85 -65.15 -5.51 48.92
CA MET A 85 -65.79 -4.24 49.14
C MET A 85 -65.01 -3.53 50.24
N MET A 86 -64.14 -2.61 49.81
CA MET A 86 -63.56 -1.62 50.71
C MET A 86 -64.71 -0.85 51.35
N SER A 87 -64.79 -0.92 52.68
CA SER A 87 -65.71 -0.17 53.51
C SER A 87 -65.64 1.31 53.15
N THR A 88 -66.68 1.80 52.48
CA THR A 88 -67.01 3.22 52.52
C THR A 88 -67.93 3.41 53.71
N GLU A 89 -67.43 4.15 54.69
CA GLU A 89 -68.18 4.59 55.85
C GLU A 89 -69.47 5.30 55.42
N SER A 90 -70.49 5.19 56.27
CA SER A 90 -71.70 6.03 56.32
C SER A 90 -72.89 5.58 55.46
N ALA A 91 -73.83 4.84 56.07
CA ALA A 91 -75.22 5.31 56.23
C ALA A 91 -76.13 4.21 56.81
N ASN A 92 -76.87 4.61 57.84
CA ASN A 92 -78.19 4.11 58.24
C ASN A 92 -78.26 2.77 59.01
N SER A 93 -78.01 2.93 60.31
CA SER A 93 -78.84 2.33 61.36
C SER A 93 -80.33 2.45 61.00
N PHE A 94 -80.99 1.32 60.74
CA PHE A 94 -82.45 1.23 60.71
C PHE A 94 -82.89 -0.07 61.39
N THR A 95 -83.31 0.05 62.64
CA THR A 95 -83.90 -0.99 63.47
C THR A 95 -85.37 -1.18 63.08
N LEU A 96 -85.71 -2.34 62.51
CA LEU A 96 -87.10 -2.78 62.34
C LEU A 96 -87.41 -3.87 63.35
N ILE A 97 -88.13 -3.48 64.40
CA ILE A 97 -88.84 -4.35 65.33
C ILE A 97 -90.08 -4.87 64.61
N GLY A 98 -90.20 -6.18 64.47
CA GLY A 98 -91.38 -6.81 63.88
C GLY A 98 -91.27 -8.34 63.91
N GLU A 99 -91.95 -8.95 64.88
CA GLU A 99 -92.28 -10.37 64.88
C GLU A 99 -93.17 -10.68 63.66
N ALA A 100 -92.72 -11.58 62.79
CA ALA A 100 -93.55 -12.17 61.75
C ALA A 100 -93.25 -13.66 61.63
N SER A 101 -94.14 -14.43 62.25
CA SER A 101 -94.63 -15.77 61.93
C SER A 101 -93.85 -16.62 60.92
N ASP A 102 -93.54 -17.82 61.40
CA ASP A 102 -93.31 -19.09 60.72
C ASP A 102 -93.95 -19.20 59.32
N GLY A 103 -93.12 -19.39 58.30
CA GLY A 103 -93.55 -19.50 56.89
C GLY A 103 -92.39 -19.58 55.91
N GLY A 104 -91.81 -20.77 55.75
CA GLY A 104 -90.87 -21.08 54.67
C GLY A 104 -89.50 -21.57 55.15
N THR A 105 -89.34 -22.88 55.26
CA THR A 105 -88.08 -23.58 55.59
C THR A 105 -86.88 -23.18 54.69
N MET A 106 -87.13 -22.61 53.51
CA MET A 106 -86.10 -22.19 52.55
C MET A 106 -85.46 -20.82 52.87
N GLU A 107 -86.20 -19.85 53.43
CA GLU A 107 -85.66 -18.53 53.80
C GLU A 107 -84.75 -18.61 55.03
N ASN A 108 -85.09 -19.50 55.97
CA ASN A 108 -84.26 -19.77 57.15
C ASN A 108 -82.93 -20.46 56.80
N LEU A 109 -82.92 -21.39 55.83
CA LEU A 109 -81.68 -22.04 55.38
C LEU A 109 -80.77 -21.05 54.62
N SER A 110 -81.34 -20.23 53.74
CA SER A 110 -80.58 -19.23 52.98
C SER A 110 -79.97 -18.15 53.90
N ARG A 111 -80.73 -17.67 54.89
CA ARG A 111 -80.21 -16.73 55.91
C ARG A 111 -79.11 -17.38 56.74
N ARG A 112 -79.25 -18.65 57.13
CA ARG A 112 -78.23 -19.40 57.90
C ARG A 112 -76.94 -19.59 57.11
N LEU A 113 -77.03 -20.04 55.85
CA LEU A 113 -75.87 -20.21 54.97
C LEU A 113 -75.13 -18.88 54.73
N LYS A 114 -75.89 -17.79 54.57
CA LYS A 114 -75.34 -16.45 54.42
C LYS A 114 -74.62 -16.00 55.69
N VAL A 115 -75.23 -16.15 56.86
CA VAL A 115 -74.60 -15.80 58.14
C VAL A 115 -73.34 -16.63 58.39
N THR A 116 -73.34 -17.93 58.11
CA THR A 116 -72.14 -18.77 58.28
C THR A 116 -71.04 -18.41 57.28
N SER A 117 -71.40 -18.02 56.05
CA SER A 117 -70.44 -17.53 55.05
C SER A 117 -69.83 -16.20 55.49
N ASP A 118 -70.67 -15.26 55.92
CA ASP A 118 -70.24 -13.95 56.40
C ASP A 118 -69.31 -14.10 57.62
N LEU A 119 -69.55 -15.07 58.51
CA LEU A 119 -68.71 -15.34 59.68
C LEU A 119 -67.33 -15.90 59.28
N PHE A 120 -67.27 -16.83 58.32
CA PHE A 120 -66.00 -17.34 57.81
C PHE A 120 -65.22 -16.29 57.02
N ASP A 121 -65.90 -15.42 56.28
CA ASP A 121 -65.27 -14.30 55.56
C ASP A 121 -64.68 -13.28 56.55
N ILE A 122 -65.36 -12.99 57.66
CA ILE A 122 -64.85 -12.08 58.70
C ILE A 122 -63.63 -12.68 59.40
N MET A 123 -63.67 -13.97 59.77
CA MET A 123 -62.53 -14.66 60.38
C MET A 123 -61.32 -14.70 59.43
N SER A 124 -61.55 -14.99 58.14
CA SER A 124 -60.52 -14.93 57.10
C SER A 124 -60.01 -13.52 56.84
N GLY A 125 -60.80 -12.49 57.13
CA GLY A 125 -60.41 -11.09 56.99
C GLY A 125 -59.49 -10.56 58.10
N GLN A 126 -59.44 -11.24 59.26
CA GLN A 126 -58.60 -10.83 60.40
C GLN A 126 -57.34 -11.67 60.58
N THR A 127 -57.22 -12.78 59.87
CA THR A 127 -56.06 -13.68 59.92
C THR A 127 -55.57 -13.98 58.52
N ASP A 128 -54.27 -14.17 58.32
CA ASP A 128 -53.67 -14.51 57.01
C ASP A 128 -54.04 -15.92 56.49
N VAL A 129 -54.99 -16.61 57.15
CA VAL A 129 -55.44 -17.97 56.80
C VAL A 129 -56.95 -17.97 56.54
N ASP A 130 -57.34 -18.53 55.40
CA ASP A 130 -58.74 -18.67 55.00
C ASP A 130 -59.46 -19.71 55.87
N HIS A 131 -60.61 -19.32 56.42
CA HIS A 131 -61.49 -20.13 57.23
C HIS A 131 -62.70 -20.61 56.39
N PRO A 132 -63.32 -21.76 56.71
CA PRO A 132 -63.13 -22.60 57.89
C PRO A 132 -61.99 -23.62 57.79
N LEU A 133 -61.39 -23.95 58.92
CA LEU A 133 -60.40 -25.02 59.06
C LEU A 133 -61.01 -26.21 59.82
N CYS A 134 -60.57 -27.44 59.52
CA CYS A 134 -60.89 -28.60 60.37
C CYS A 134 -60.02 -28.62 61.63
N GLU A 135 -60.43 -29.37 62.64
CA GLU A 135 -59.72 -29.55 63.92
C GLU A 135 -58.22 -29.81 63.72
N GLU A 136 -57.85 -30.81 62.90
CA GLU A 136 -56.45 -31.12 62.59
C GLU A 136 -55.69 -29.96 61.90
N CYS A 137 -56.37 -29.20 61.06
CA CYS A 137 -55.79 -28.03 60.39
C CYS A 137 -55.64 -26.82 61.33
N THR A 138 -56.50 -26.72 62.33
CA THR A 138 -56.43 -25.70 63.39
C THR A 138 -55.30 -26.04 64.36
N ASP A 139 -55.17 -27.29 64.79
CA ASP A 139 -54.08 -27.73 65.66
C ASP A 139 -52.71 -27.51 65.01
N THR A 140 -52.56 -27.89 63.73
CA THR A 140 -51.33 -27.62 62.99
C THR A 140 -51.06 -26.13 62.76
N LEU A 141 -52.10 -25.28 62.75
CA LEU A 141 -51.94 -23.83 62.68
C LEU A 141 -51.50 -23.26 64.03
N LEU A 142 -52.09 -23.74 65.13
CA LEU A 142 -51.69 -23.35 66.49
C LEU A 142 -50.25 -23.75 66.78
N ASP A 143 -49.84 -24.98 66.44
CA ASP A 143 -48.43 -25.40 66.54
C ASP A 143 -47.51 -24.48 65.75
N HIS A 144 -47.92 -24.08 64.54
CA HIS A 144 -47.15 -23.15 63.72
C HIS A 144 -47.04 -21.77 64.38
N LEU A 145 -48.14 -21.23 64.90
CA LEU A 145 -48.17 -19.93 65.59
C LEU A 145 -47.34 -19.96 66.87
N ASP A 146 -47.38 -21.05 67.64
CA ASP A 146 -46.54 -21.21 68.85
C ASP A 146 -45.05 -21.27 68.48
N THR A 147 -44.68 -21.96 67.39
CA THR A 147 -43.30 -21.93 66.91
C THR A 147 -42.87 -20.54 66.46
N GLN A 148 -43.74 -19.79 65.77
CA GLN A 148 -43.45 -18.41 65.39
C GLN A 148 -43.33 -17.50 66.61
N LEU A 149 -44.22 -17.62 67.60
CA LEU A 149 -44.14 -16.86 68.84
C LEU A 149 -42.82 -17.13 69.57
N ASN A 150 -42.41 -18.38 69.69
CA ASN A 150 -41.16 -18.74 70.35
C ASN A 150 -39.92 -18.20 69.59
N ILE A 151 -39.94 -18.23 68.25
CA ILE A 151 -38.88 -17.62 67.43
C ILE A 151 -38.83 -16.11 67.69
N THR A 152 -39.96 -15.41 67.63
CA THR A 152 -40.01 -13.96 67.86
C THR A 152 -39.64 -13.56 69.29
N GLU A 153 -40.01 -14.37 70.28
CA GLU A 153 -39.65 -14.14 71.68
C GLU A 153 -38.14 -14.31 71.89
N ASN A 154 -37.55 -15.32 71.25
CA ASN A 154 -36.10 -15.54 71.27
C ASN A 154 -35.35 -14.42 70.53
N GLU A 155 -35.84 -13.95 69.38
CA GLU A 155 -35.30 -12.76 68.69
C GLU A 155 -35.38 -11.52 69.58
N CYS A 156 -36.50 -11.29 70.26
CA CYS A 156 -36.64 -10.19 71.21
C CYS A 156 -35.68 -10.31 72.40
N GLN A 157 -35.44 -11.51 72.92
CA GLN A 157 -34.45 -11.76 73.95
C GLN A 157 -33.03 -11.48 73.44
N ASN A 158 -32.69 -11.90 72.22
CA ASN A 158 -31.41 -11.60 71.59
C ASN A 158 -31.20 -10.09 71.40
N TYR A 159 -32.22 -9.37 70.92
CA TYR A 159 -32.14 -7.90 70.79
C TYR A 159 -31.98 -7.22 72.16
N LYS A 160 -32.67 -7.69 73.20
CA LYS A 160 -32.49 -7.20 74.57
C LYS A 160 -31.07 -7.44 75.08
N GLN A 161 -30.52 -8.62 74.85
CA GLN A 161 -29.13 -8.94 75.21
C GLN A 161 -28.13 -8.08 74.44
N CYS A 162 -28.33 -7.85 73.14
CA CYS A 162 -27.50 -6.93 72.36
C CYS A 162 -27.58 -5.48 72.89
N LEU A 163 -28.76 -5.01 73.30
CA LEU A 163 -28.95 -3.70 73.91
C LEU A 163 -28.28 -3.59 75.29
N GLU A 164 -28.39 -4.63 76.13
CA GLU A 164 -27.69 -4.68 77.41
C GLU A 164 -26.17 -4.67 77.20
N LEU A 165 -25.67 -5.43 76.23
CA LEU A 165 -24.25 -5.43 75.87
C LEU A 165 -23.79 -4.04 75.37
N LEU A 166 -24.61 -3.36 74.56
CA LEU A 166 -24.37 -1.99 74.11
C LEU A 166 -24.42 -0.97 75.27
N SER A 167 -25.25 -1.20 76.29
CA SER A 167 -25.32 -0.33 77.48
C SER A 167 -24.14 -0.52 78.43
N HIS A 168 -23.54 -1.71 78.43
CA HIS A 168 -22.37 -2.05 79.25
C HIS A 168 -21.03 -1.75 78.56
N LEU A 169 -21.01 -1.60 77.24
CA LEU A 169 -19.88 -0.99 76.55
C LEU A 169 -19.73 0.44 77.07
N GLN A 170 -18.57 0.75 77.67
CA GLN A 170 -18.23 2.12 77.97
C GLN A 170 -18.24 2.90 76.66
N VAL A 171 -19.24 3.77 76.51
CA VAL A 171 -19.26 4.81 75.49
C VAL A 171 -17.93 5.54 75.66
N GLU A 172 -17.03 5.42 74.67
CA GLU A 172 -15.91 6.37 74.54
C GLU A 172 -16.51 7.75 74.78
N GLY A 173 -16.00 8.49 75.77
CA GLY A 173 -16.73 9.65 76.31
C GLY A 173 -17.26 10.52 75.18
N GLU A 174 -18.51 11.00 75.25
CA GLU A 174 -19.12 11.80 74.17
C GLU A 174 -18.17 12.91 73.67
N GLU A 175 -17.32 13.43 74.56
CA GLU A 175 -16.25 14.38 74.25
C GLU A 175 -15.16 13.85 73.28
N THR A 176 -14.72 12.59 73.38
CA THR A 176 -13.74 12.00 72.44
C THR A 176 -14.37 11.77 71.08
N LEU A 177 -15.61 11.26 71.03
CA LEU A 177 -16.35 11.07 69.78
C LEU A 177 -16.67 12.41 69.09
N LEU A 178 -16.99 13.46 69.85
CA LEU A 178 -17.19 14.81 69.31
C LEU A 178 -15.88 15.43 68.80
N ALA A 179 -14.75 15.19 69.48
CA ALA A 179 -13.44 15.62 69.02
C ALA A 179 -13.05 14.93 67.71
N ASP A 180 -13.27 13.61 67.61
CA ASP A 180 -13.01 12.83 66.41
C ASP A 180 -13.91 13.25 65.24
N LEU A 181 -15.20 13.52 65.49
CA LEU A 181 -16.10 14.07 64.47
C LEU A 181 -15.65 15.44 63.97
N HIS A 182 -15.17 16.31 64.84
CA HIS A 182 -14.65 17.61 64.43
C HIS A 182 -13.35 17.47 63.62
N GLN A 183 -12.47 16.53 64.01
CA GLN A 183 -11.25 16.22 63.25
C GLN A 183 -11.59 15.66 61.86
N LEU A 184 -12.53 14.73 61.76
CA LEU A 184 -12.96 14.13 60.50
C LEU A 184 -13.62 15.16 59.57
N LYS A 185 -14.44 16.07 60.11
CA LYS A 185 -15.03 17.16 59.31
C LYS A 185 -13.95 18.10 58.74
N GLY A 186 -12.96 18.46 59.55
CA GLY A 186 -11.84 19.28 59.06
C GLY A 186 -11.02 18.57 57.98
N GLN A 187 -10.85 17.24 58.09
CA GLN A 187 -10.20 16.44 57.06
C GLN A 187 -11.04 16.33 55.80
N GLU A 188 -12.36 16.15 55.92
CA GLU A 188 -13.30 16.13 54.79
C GLU A 188 -13.25 17.46 54.01
N GLU A 189 -13.32 18.60 54.72
CA GLU A 189 -13.22 19.92 54.09
C GLU A 189 -11.87 20.13 53.37
N ALA A 190 -10.77 19.69 53.98
CA ALA A 190 -9.44 19.78 53.36
C ALA A 190 -9.32 18.90 52.11
N LEU A 191 -9.85 17.67 52.17
CA LEU A 191 -9.85 16.74 51.03
C LEU A 191 -10.73 17.23 49.89
N VAL A 192 -11.88 17.85 50.19
CA VAL A 192 -12.77 18.45 49.17
C VAL A 192 -12.05 19.59 48.45
N GLN A 193 -11.34 20.46 49.17
CA GLN A 193 -10.55 21.52 48.55
C GLN A 193 -9.43 20.97 47.66
N GLU A 194 -8.73 19.92 48.12
CA GLU A 194 -7.72 19.25 47.30
C GLU A 194 -8.33 18.65 46.02
N LEU A 195 -9.49 18.01 46.13
CA LEU A 195 -10.24 17.45 45.00
C LEU A 195 -10.59 18.54 43.97
N GLU A 196 -11.13 19.68 44.40
CA GLU A 196 -11.46 20.80 43.53
C GLU A 196 -10.23 21.33 42.78
N THR A 197 -9.07 21.44 43.46
CA THR A 197 -7.84 21.87 42.80
C THR A 197 -7.36 20.87 41.75
N VAL A 198 -7.46 19.57 42.04
CA VAL A 198 -7.07 18.50 41.11
C VAL A 198 -8.02 18.45 39.91
N GLU A 199 -9.33 18.65 40.12
CA GLU A 199 -10.30 18.73 39.03
C GLU A 199 -10.04 19.93 38.13
N GLY A 200 -9.71 21.10 38.69
CA GLY A 200 -9.30 22.27 37.93
C GLY A 200 -8.04 22.02 37.10
N GLN A 201 -7.02 21.40 37.68
CA GLN A 201 -5.80 21.02 36.96
C GLN A 201 -6.09 20.01 35.84
N ARG A 202 -6.96 19.02 36.10
CA ARG A 202 -7.36 18.02 35.11
C ARG A 202 -8.09 18.66 33.92
N ALA A 203 -8.92 19.67 34.16
CA ALA A 203 -9.60 20.40 33.09
C ALA A 203 -8.61 21.16 32.19
N VAL A 204 -7.61 21.83 32.77
CA VAL A 204 -6.54 22.52 32.02
C VAL A 204 -5.74 21.52 31.18
N VAL A 205 -5.29 20.43 31.79
CA VAL A 205 -4.53 19.38 31.09
C VAL A 205 -5.35 18.74 29.97
N ALA A 206 -6.66 18.55 30.17
CA ALA A 206 -7.54 18.05 29.12
C ALA A 206 -7.62 19.03 27.93
N GLN A 207 -7.73 20.33 28.20
CA GLN A 207 -7.72 21.36 27.16
C GLN A 207 -6.41 21.36 26.38
N ASP A 208 -5.26 21.32 27.06
CA ASP A 208 -3.94 21.27 26.43
C ASP A 208 -3.76 20.01 25.57
N LEU A 209 -4.25 18.86 26.04
CA LEU A 209 -4.27 17.62 25.27
C LEU A 209 -5.08 17.74 23.98
N THR A 210 -6.24 18.42 24.02
CA THR A 210 -7.04 18.63 22.80
C THR A 210 -6.33 19.53 21.80
N GLN A 211 -5.69 20.61 22.26
CA GLN A 211 -4.93 21.51 21.40
C GLN A 211 -3.73 20.81 20.77
N SER A 212 -2.98 20.04 21.57
CA SER A 212 -1.84 19.25 21.09
C SER A 212 -2.26 18.21 20.05
N ARG A 213 -3.41 17.55 20.24
CA ARG A 213 -3.97 16.61 19.23
C ARG A 213 -4.29 17.29 17.92
N VAL A 214 -4.92 18.47 17.95
CA VAL A 214 -5.22 19.23 16.72
C VAL A 214 -3.93 19.64 16.02
N HIS A 215 -2.94 20.11 16.78
CA HIS A 215 -1.65 20.50 16.20
C HIS A 215 -0.90 19.30 15.58
N SER A 216 -0.93 18.13 16.23
CA SER A 216 -0.35 16.90 15.67
C SER A 216 -1.02 16.52 14.35
N GLN A 217 -2.36 16.58 14.27
CA GLN A 217 -3.08 16.28 13.04
C GLN A 217 -2.74 17.27 11.90
N GLN A 218 -2.55 18.55 12.22
CA GLN A 218 -2.10 19.54 11.24
C GLN A 218 -0.70 19.20 10.71
N LEU A 219 0.24 18.88 11.61
CA LEU A 219 1.59 18.48 11.22
C LEU A 219 1.59 17.21 10.35
N ASP A 220 0.76 16.22 10.68
CA ASP A 220 0.63 15.00 9.86
C ASP A 220 0.15 15.33 8.43
N THR A 221 -0.77 16.29 8.29
CA THR A 221 -1.25 16.72 6.97
C THR A 221 -0.19 17.50 6.18
N GLU A 222 0.59 18.34 6.85
CA GLU A 222 1.70 19.08 6.24
C GLU A 222 2.82 18.14 5.82
N GLU A 223 3.16 17.14 6.65
CA GLU A 223 4.15 16.13 6.30
C GLU A 223 3.72 15.34 5.06
N LEU A 224 2.45 14.94 4.98
CA LEU A 224 1.92 14.24 3.80
C LEU A 224 2.02 15.11 2.53
N GLN A 225 1.76 16.42 2.63
CA GLN A 225 1.91 17.35 1.51
C GLN A 225 3.37 17.45 1.09
N TYR A 226 4.27 17.65 2.05
CA TYR A 226 5.71 17.72 1.81
C TYR A 226 6.26 16.44 1.15
N GLN A 227 5.82 15.25 1.60
CA GLN A 227 6.23 13.98 1.01
C GLN A 227 5.80 13.84 -0.46
N LYS A 228 4.61 14.37 -0.82
CA LYS A 228 4.15 14.38 -2.22
C LYS A 228 5.02 15.30 -3.07
N GLU A 229 5.25 16.53 -2.62
CA GLU A 229 6.12 17.49 -3.32
C GLU A 229 7.53 16.93 -3.48
N TYR A 230 8.10 16.35 -2.42
CA TYR A 230 9.40 15.69 -2.47
C TYR A 230 9.45 14.57 -3.52
N SER A 231 8.40 13.75 -3.58
CA SER A 231 8.31 12.65 -4.56
C SER A 231 8.23 13.18 -6.00
N GLU A 232 7.50 14.28 -6.22
CA GLU A 232 7.42 14.95 -7.52
C GLU A 232 8.77 15.53 -7.95
N PHE A 233 9.47 16.25 -7.04
CA PHE A 233 10.82 16.75 -7.30
C PHE A 233 11.79 15.61 -7.56
N LYS A 234 11.68 14.50 -6.83
CA LYS A 234 12.53 13.33 -7.03
C LYS A 234 12.30 12.70 -8.40
N ARG A 235 11.04 12.60 -8.85
CA ARG A 235 10.70 12.14 -10.20
C ARG A 235 11.32 13.04 -11.27
N GLN A 236 11.16 14.36 -11.14
CA GLN A 236 11.75 15.32 -12.08
C GLN A 236 13.28 15.22 -12.12
N GLN A 237 13.92 15.03 -10.96
CA GLN A 237 15.37 14.84 -10.88
C GLN A 237 15.82 13.58 -11.66
N LEU A 238 15.09 12.48 -11.52
CA LEU A 238 15.40 11.23 -12.22
C LEU A 238 15.20 11.36 -13.74
N GLU A 239 14.14 12.04 -14.17
CA GLU A 239 13.89 12.31 -15.60
C GLU A 239 15.02 13.13 -16.22
N LEU A 240 15.47 14.19 -15.53
CA LEU A 240 16.58 15.01 -15.99
C LEU A 240 17.92 14.24 -16.01
N ASP A 241 18.15 13.34 -15.05
CA ASP A 241 19.35 12.50 -15.03
C ASP A 241 19.35 11.49 -16.20
N ASP A 242 18.20 10.94 -16.55
CA ASP A 242 18.05 10.06 -17.72
C ASP A 242 18.23 10.82 -19.03
N GLU A 243 17.69 12.05 -19.15
CA GLU A 243 17.94 12.93 -20.29
C GLU A 243 19.41 13.28 -20.43
N LEU A 244 20.08 13.62 -19.33
CA LEU A 244 21.51 13.94 -19.32
C LEU A 244 22.33 12.75 -19.81
N LYS A 245 22.06 11.54 -19.30
CA LYS A 245 22.73 10.31 -19.75
C LYS A 245 22.46 10.03 -21.23
N SER A 246 21.23 10.28 -21.70
CA SER A 246 20.88 10.11 -23.12
C SER A 246 21.70 11.03 -24.01
N VAL A 247 21.81 12.31 -23.65
CA VAL A 247 22.61 13.30 -24.39
C VAL A 247 24.10 12.95 -24.36
N ASP A 248 24.64 12.54 -23.21
CA ASP A 248 26.05 12.12 -23.11
C ASP A 248 26.35 10.91 -24.01
N ASN A 249 25.43 9.93 -24.04
CA ASN A 249 25.55 8.78 -24.94
C ASN A 249 25.53 9.18 -26.42
N GLN A 250 24.67 10.13 -26.81
CA GLN A 250 24.62 10.65 -28.17
C GLN A 250 25.91 11.40 -28.53
N MET A 251 26.40 12.25 -27.62
CA MET A 251 27.67 12.96 -27.79
C MET A 251 28.82 11.97 -27.98
N ARG A 252 28.89 10.93 -27.14
CA ARG A 252 29.89 9.86 -27.24
C ARG A 252 29.78 9.09 -28.56
N TYR A 253 28.57 8.78 -29.01
CA TYR A 253 28.37 8.14 -30.31
C TYR A 253 28.90 9.01 -31.45
N CYS A 254 28.53 10.29 -31.48
CA CYS A 254 29.01 11.25 -32.47
C CYS A 254 30.54 11.40 -32.42
N GLN A 255 31.13 11.46 -31.23
CA GLN A 255 32.59 11.49 -31.04
C GLN A 255 33.27 10.27 -31.67
N ILE A 256 32.74 9.07 -31.42
CA ILE A 256 33.27 7.82 -31.99
C ILE A 256 33.13 7.82 -33.51
N GLN A 257 32.01 8.28 -34.06
CA GLN A 257 31.84 8.37 -35.51
C GLN A 257 32.80 9.39 -36.12
N LEU A 258 32.98 10.54 -35.49
CA LEU A 258 33.96 11.53 -35.92
C LEU A 258 35.38 10.95 -35.87
N ASP A 259 35.75 10.24 -34.82
CA ASP A 259 37.06 9.59 -34.73
C ASP A 259 37.25 8.51 -35.80
N ARG A 260 36.19 7.76 -36.14
CA ARG A 260 36.23 6.81 -37.25
C ARG A 260 36.44 7.53 -38.57
N LEU A 261 35.69 8.58 -38.84
CA LEU A 261 35.80 9.38 -40.07
C LEU A 261 37.18 10.04 -40.20
N LYS A 262 37.72 10.56 -39.09
CA LYS A 262 39.07 11.13 -39.03
C LYS A 262 40.15 10.08 -39.31
N LYS A 263 39.99 8.86 -38.79
CA LYS A 263 40.92 7.74 -39.05
C LYS A 263 40.81 7.20 -40.48
N THR A 264 39.63 7.25 -41.09
CA THR A 264 39.41 6.84 -42.48
C THR A 264 39.86 7.94 -43.45
N ASN A 265 41.17 8.04 -43.66
CA ASN A 265 41.69 8.86 -44.74
C ASN A 265 41.38 8.20 -46.09
N VAL A 266 40.48 8.81 -46.87
CA VAL A 266 40.01 8.30 -48.17
C VAL A 266 41.17 7.99 -49.13
N PHE A 267 42.24 8.78 -49.09
CA PHE A 267 43.41 8.56 -49.95
C PHE A 267 44.26 7.35 -49.52
N ASN A 268 44.43 7.14 -48.21
CA ASN A 268 45.13 5.94 -47.71
C ASN A 268 44.28 4.67 -47.87
N ALA A 269 42.96 4.80 -47.84
CA ALA A 269 42.04 3.68 -48.06
C ALA A 269 41.97 3.27 -49.54
N THR A 270 42.12 4.22 -50.48
CA THR A 270 42.06 3.97 -51.92
C THR A 270 43.41 3.61 -52.55
N PHE A 271 44.52 4.16 -52.03
CA PHE A 271 45.88 3.91 -52.53
C PHE A 271 46.81 3.51 -51.38
N HIS A 272 46.83 2.22 -51.05
CA HIS A 272 47.70 1.70 -50.01
C HIS A 272 49.11 1.43 -50.56
N ILE A 273 50.04 2.37 -50.34
CA ILE A 273 51.46 2.19 -50.67
C ILE A 273 52.20 1.56 -49.49
N TRP A 274 52.76 0.37 -49.72
CA TRP A 274 53.55 -0.38 -48.75
C TRP A 274 54.83 -0.95 -49.38
N HIS A 275 55.54 -1.79 -48.64
CA HIS A 275 56.71 -2.50 -49.14
C HIS A 275 56.60 -3.99 -48.85
N SER A 276 57.00 -4.82 -49.81
CA SER A 276 57.11 -6.26 -49.65
C SER A 276 58.55 -6.67 -49.95
N GLY A 277 59.37 -6.77 -48.90
CA GLY A 277 60.82 -6.99 -49.01
C GLY A 277 61.52 -5.89 -49.82
N GLN A 278 62.08 -6.27 -50.97
CA GLN A 278 62.77 -5.36 -51.89
C GLN A 278 61.84 -4.59 -52.82
N PHE A 279 60.56 -4.98 -52.94
CA PHE A 279 59.57 -4.33 -53.79
C PHE A 279 58.80 -3.22 -53.06
N GLY A 280 58.44 -2.17 -53.78
CA GLY A 280 57.33 -1.28 -53.39
C GLY A 280 56.01 -1.87 -53.88
N THR A 281 54.96 -1.81 -53.07
CA THR A 281 53.63 -2.29 -53.43
C THR A 281 52.61 -1.15 -53.39
N ILE A 282 51.68 -1.15 -54.34
CA ILE A 282 50.52 -0.24 -54.35
C ILE A 282 49.25 -1.06 -54.52
N ASN A 283 48.30 -0.96 -53.59
CA ASN A 283 47.08 -1.77 -53.57
C ASN A 283 47.35 -3.28 -53.75
N ASN A 284 48.41 -3.77 -53.10
CA ASN A 284 48.94 -5.14 -53.17
C ASN A 284 49.63 -5.56 -54.48
N PHE A 285 49.75 -4.69 -55.48
CA PHE A 285 50.52 -4.97 -56.69
C PHE A 285 52.01 -4.61 -56.52
N ARG A 286 52.92 -5.54 -56.84
CA ARG A 286 54.37 -5.32 -56.76
C ARG A 286 54.87 -4.54 -57.97
N LEU A 287 55.50 -3.40 -57.71
CA LEU A 287 56.09 -2.56 -58.74
C LEU A 287 57.59 -2.84 -58.85
N GLY A 288 57.95 -3.78 -59.71
CA GLY A 288 59.33 -4.16 -59.99
C GLY A 288 59.46 -5.64 -60.33
N ARG A 289 60.68 -6.06 -60.64
CA ARG A 289 61.02 -7.45 -60.97
C ARG A 289 62.39 -7.78 -60.39
N LEU A 290 62.55 -8.99 -59.86
CA LEU A 290 63.86 -9.50 -59.44
C LEU A 290 64.16 -10.80 -60.18
N PRO A 291 65.45 -11.15 -60.38
CA PRO A 291 65.84 -12.43 -60.97
C PRO A 291 65.33 -13.64 -60.16
N SER A 292 65.24 -13.50 -58.84
CA SER A 292 64.77 -14.54 -57.91
C SER A 292 63.25 -14.65 -57.84
N VAL A 293 62.51 -13.57 -58.13
CA VAL A 293 61.04 -13.52 -58.09
C VAL A 293 60.54 -12.79 -59.33
N PRO A 294 60.25 -13.52 -60.42
CA PRO A 294 59.77 -12.92 -61.66
C PRO A 294 58.30 -12.52 -61.52
N VAL A 295 58.06 -11.25 -61.24
CA VAL A 295 56.72 -10.65 -61.21
C VAL A 295 56.17 -10.58 -62.64
N GLU A 296 54.89 -10.94 -62.82
CA GLU A 296 54.20 -10.88 -64.12
C GLU A 296 54.02 -9.44 -64.59
N TRP A 297 54.15 -9.21 -65.89
CA TRP A 297 53.99 -7.87 -66.47
C TRP A 297 52.59 -7.29 -66.26
N ASN A 298 51.56 -8.12 -66.20
CA ASN A 298 50.20 -7.65 -65.87
C ASN A 298 50.11 -7.02 -64.48
N GLU A 299 50.82 -7.57 -63.49
CA GLU A 299 50.89 -7.04 -62.13
C GLU A 299 51.64 -5.70 -62.10
N ILE A 300 52.77 -5.61 -62.82
CA ILE A 300 53.58 -4.38 -62.95
C ILE A 300 52.77 -3.29 -63.67
N ASN A 301 52.07 -3.63 -64.74
CA ASN A 301 51.23 -2.75 -65.52
C ASN A 301 50.03 -2.23 -64.69
N ALA A 302 49.41 -3.10 -63.89
CA ALA A 302 48.38 -2.70 -62.94
C ALA A 302 48.93 -1.74 -61.87
N ALA A 303 50.12 -2.03 -61.33
CA ALA A 303 50.79 -1.16 -60.37
C ALA A 303 51.11 0.22 -60.96
N TRP A 304 51.59 0.29 -62.21
CA TRP A 304 51.77 1.55 -62.93
C TRP A 304 50.45 2.29 -63.14
N GLY A 305 49.38 1.58 -63.49
CA GLY A 305 48.05 2.16 -63.62
C GLY A 305 47.56 2.83 -62.33
N GLN A 306 47.71 2.13 -61.21
CA GLN A 306 47.38 2.67 -59.88
C GLN A 306 48.27 3.87 -59.52
N THR A 307 49.55 3.83 -59.91
CA THR A 307 50.51 4.92 -59.65
C THR A 307 50.18 6.18 -60.45
N VAL A 308 49.77 6.03 -61.72
CA VAL A 308 49.31 7.14 -62.57
C VAL A 308 48.00 7.72 -62.05
N LEU A 309 47.05 6.85 -61.66
CA LEU A 309 45.78 7.30 -61.10
C LEU A 309 45.98 8.07 -59.80
N LEU A 310 46.89 7.62 -58.94
CA LEU A 310 47.27 8.32 -57.71
C LEU A 310 47.82 9.71 -58.00
N LEU A 311 48.81 9.83 -58.90
CA LEU A 311 49.41 11.12 -59.23
C LEU A 311 48.40 12.06 -59.89
N HIS A 312 47.52 11.54 -60.76
CA HIS A 312 46.43 12.31 -61.35
C HIS A 312 45.44 12.81 -60.29
N ALA A 313 45.05 11.97 -59.33
CA ALA A 313 44.16 12.35 -58.24
C ALA A 313 44.78 13.40 -57.31
N LEU A 314 46.07 13.26 -57.00
CA LEU A 314 46.83 14.24 -56.23
C LEU A 314 46.94 15.59 -56.94
N ALA A 315 47.29 15.58 -58.23
CA ALA A 315 47.38 16.79 -59.04
C ALA A 315 46.02 17.49 -59.15
N ASN A 316 44.94 16.74 -59.38
CA ASN A 316 43.59 17.31 -59.45
C ASN A 316 43.14 17.91 -58.10
N LYS A 317 43.47 17.27 -56.97
CA LYS A 317 43.18 17.81 -55.63
C LYS A 317 43.95 19.11 -55.34
N MET A 318 45.18 19.24 -55.84
CA MET A 318 45.96 20.48 -55.75
C MET A 318 45.59 21.53 -56.80
N GLY A 319 44.78 21.16 -57.81
CA GLY A 319 44.53 22.02 -58.97
C GLY A 319 45.75 22.20 -59.88
N LEU A 320 46.75 21.32 -59.78
CA LEU A 320 47.98 21.41 -60.58
C LEU A 320 47.76 20.89 -62.00
N ARG A 321 48.18 21.69 -62.98
CA ARG A 321 48.29 21.27 -64.38
C ARG A 321 49.76 21.11 -64.75
N PHE A 322 50.13 19.89 -65.15
CA PHE A 322 51.48 19.59 -65.63
C PHE A 322 51.78 20.33 -66.95
N GLN A 323 53.03 20.77 -67.10
CA GLN A 323 53.44 21.67 -68.20
C GLN A 323 53.82 20.94 -69.50
N ARG A 324 54.36 19.71 -69.39
CA ARG A 324 54.94 18.97 -70.54
C ARG A 324 54.14 17.73 -70.94
N TYR A 325 53.48 17.10 -69.98
CA TYR A 325 52.79 15.84 -70.17
C TYR A 325 51.41 15.87 -69.51
N ARG A 326 50.48 15.11 -70.07
CA ARG A 326 49.17 14.85 -69.47
C ARG A 326 49.08 13.38 -69.08
N LEU A 327 48.68 13.13 -67.83
CA LEU A 327 48.46 11.79 -67.31
C LEU A 327 47.07 11.29 -67.74
N VAL A 328 47.01 10.11 -68.37
CA VAL A 328 45.76 9.44 -68.73
C VAL A 328 45.70 8.09 -68.01
N PRO A 329 45.00 8.00 -66.86
CA PRO A 329 44.82 6.73 -66.17
C PRO A 329 43.87 5.83 -66.98
N TYR A 330 44.37 4.68 -67.42
CA TYR A 330 43.62 3.70 -68.22
C TYR A 330 43.84 2.28 -67.68
N GLY A 331 43.69 2.12 -66.36
CA GLY A 331 43.92 0.85 -65.67
C GLY A 331 45.31 0.30 -65.98
N ASN A 332 45.38 -0.97 -66.39
CA ASN A 332 46.63 -1.67 -66.69
C ASN A 332 47.35 -1.15 -67.95
N HIS A 333 46.70 -0.31 -68.77
CA HIS A 333 47.30 0.23 -70.00
C HIS A 333 47.40 1.75 -69.94
N SER A 334 47.73 2.29 -68.77
CA SER A 334 47.89 3.74 -68.57
C SER A 334 49.05 4.29 -69.42
N TYR A 335 48.91 5.54 -69.87
CA TYR A 335 49.88 6.22 -70.73
C TYR A 335 49.94 7.72 -70.44
N LEU A 336 50.98 8.37 -70.96
CA LEU A 336 51.10 9.83 -70.96
C LEU A 336 51.01 10.37 -72.38
N GLU A 337 50.40 11.53 -72.52
CA GLU A 337 50.40 12.31 -73.76
C GLU A 337 51.39 13.47 -73.63
N SER A 338 52.25 13.69 -74.62
CA SER A 338 53.06 14.91 -74.66
C SER A 338 52.21 16.08 -75.13
N LEU A 339 52.26 17.20 -74.41
CA LEU A 339 51.55 18.42 -74.82
C LEU A 339 52.17 19.09 -76.05
N SER A 340 53.47 18.83 -76.29
CA SER A 340 54.22 19.35 -77.43
C SER A 340 53.97 18.55 -78.72
N ASP A 341 53.69 17.25 -78.59
CA ASP A 341 53.48 16.34 -79.71
C ASP A 341 52.33 15.39 -79.41
N LYS A 342 51.14 15.73 -79.94
CA LYS A 342 49.91 14.94 -79.77
C LYS A 342 50.00 13.54 -80.38
N SER A 343 50.95 13.28 -81.28
CA SER A 343 51.12 11.96 -81.89
C SER A 343 51.98 11.01 -81.04
N LYS A 344 52.58 11.51 -79.95
CA LYS A 344 53.51 10.75 -79.13
C LYS A 344 52.82 10.23 -77.87
N GLU A 345 52.24 9.05 -78.01
CA GLU A 345 51.76 8.27 -76.88
C GLU A 345 52.94 7.60 -76.16
N LEU A 346 53.02 7.81 -74.85
CA LEU A 346 54.05 7.26 -73.99
C LEU A 346 53.42 6.19 -73.07
N PRO A 347 53.36 4.92 -73.50
CA PRO A 347 52.73 3.85 -72.72
C PRO A 347 53.56 3.51 -71.48
N LEU A 348 52.91 3.47 -70.31
CA LEU A 348 53.47 2.98 -69.03
C LEU A 348 53.13 1.51 -68.78
N TYR A 349 52.96 0.74 -69.84
CA TYR A 349 52.74 -0.71 -69.78
C TYR A 349 53.69 -1.43 -70.73
N CYS A 350 53.98 -2.68 -70.42
CA CYS A 350 54.74 -3.56 -71.30
C CYS A 350 54.10 -4.94 -71.39
N SER A 351 54.08 -5.53 -72.59
CA SER A 351 53.42 -6.83 -72.86
C SER A 351 54.30 -8.05 -72.57
N GLY A 352 55.52 -7.85 -72.06
CA GLY A 352 56.47 -8.93 -71.77
C GLY A 352 57.23 -9.44 -73.00
N GLY A 353 58.48 -9.85 -72.80
CA GLY A 353 59.41 -10.30 -73.85
C GLY A 353 60.87 -10.07 -73.46
N LEU A 354 61.82 -10.50 -74.29
CA LEU A 354 63.25 -10.18 -74.09
C LEU A 354 63.50 -8.69 -74.29
N ARG A 355 64.16 -8.04 -73.32
CA ARG A 355 64.46 -6.60 -73.22
C ARG A 355 65.12 -5.98 -74.45
N PHE A 356 65.69 -6.81 -75.32
CA PHE A 356 66.34 -6.42 -76.58
C PHE A 356 65.37 -6.07 -77.72
N PHE A 357 64.12 -6.56 -77.67
CA PHE A 357 63.10 -6.30 -78.68
C PHE A 357 62.18 -5.13 -78.30
N TRP A 358 62.51 -4.41 -77.23
CA TRP A 358 61.65 -3.39 -76.66
C TRP A 358 61.99 -2.03 -77.24
N ASP A 359 60.97 -1.33 -77.69
CA ASP A 359 61.08 0.07 -78.10
C ASP A 359 61.36 0.95 -76.87
N ASN A 360 62.13 2.02 -77.04
CA ASN A 360 62.49 2.94 -75.96
C ASN A 360 61.27 3.69 -75.38
N LYS A 361 60.08 3.51 -75.96
CA LYS A 361 58.82 4.16 -75.55
C LYS A 361 58.49 4.02 -74.07
N PHE A 362 58.67 2.82 -73.50
CA PHE A 362 58.41 2.58 -72.07
C PHE A 362 59.39 3.35 -71.17
N ASP A 363 60.66 3.39 -71.53
CA ASP A 363 61.67 4.17 -70.81
C ASP A 363 61.42 5.68 -70.91
N HIS A 364 61.02 6.18 -72.08
CA HIS A 364 60.61 7.57 -72.25
C HIS A 364 59.36 7.89 -71.43
N ALA A 365 58.39 6.96 -71.33
CA ALA A 365 57.19 7.11 -70.52
C ALA A 365 57.52 7.20 -69.03
N MET A 366 58.41 6.34 -68.53
CA MET A 366 58.85 6.39 -67.13
C MET A 366 59.62 7.67 -66.79
N VAL A 367 60.45 8.17 -67.71
CA VAL A 367 61.14 9.47 -67.53
C VAL A 367 60.15 10.63 -67.57
N ALA A 368 59.17 10.61 -68.47
CA ALA A 368 58.09 11.59 -68.52
C ALA A 368 57.22 11.55 -67.25
N PHE A 369 57.00 10.37 -66.68
CA PHE A 369 56.33 10.23 -65.40
C PHE A 369 57.15 10.82 -64.26
N LEU A 370 58.46 10.53 -64.20
CA LEU A 370 59.37 11.09 -63.20
C LEU A 370 59.38 12.62 -63.25
N ASP A 371 59.31 13.18 -64.46
CA ASP A 371 59.18 14.62 -64.68
C ASP A 371 57.87 15.20 -64.10
N CYS A 372 56.75 14.48 -64.23
CA CYS A 372 55.50 14.87 -63.58
C CYS A 372 55.61 14.82 -62.06
N VAL A 373 56.28 13.81 -61.50
CA VAL A 373 56.52 13.71 -60.05
C VAL A 373 57.43 14.84 -59.55
N GLN A 374 58.40 15.26 -60.36
CA GLN A 374 59.26 16.43 -60.05
C GLN A 374 58.47 17.74 -60.06
N GLN A 375 57.61 17.97 -61.06
CA GLN A 375 56.72 19.14 -61.06
C GLN A 375 55.78 19.14 -59.85
N PHE A 376 55.25 17.96 -59.48
CA PHE A 376 54.45 17.79 -58.27
C PHE A 376 55.26 18.12 -57.01
N LYS A 377 56.52 17.66 -56.92
CA LYS A 377 57.43 17.98 -55.82
C LYS A 377 57.63 19.48 -55.67
N GLU A 378 57.92 20.18 -56.75
CA GLU A 378 58.17 21.63 -56.73
C GLU A 378 56.95 22.42 -56.23
N GLU A 379 55.74 21.99 -56.59
CA GLU A 379 54.50 22.62 -56.12
C GLU A 379 54.20 22.32 -54.65
N VAL A 380 54.53 21.11 -54.19
CA VAL A 380 54.46 20.74 -52.76
C VAL A 380 55.45 21.59 -51.94
N GLU A 381 56.67 21.78 -52.43
CA GLU A 381 57.74 22.55 -51.75
C GLU A 381 57.47 24.06 -51.75
N LYS A 382 56.77 24.59 -52.77
CA LYS A 382 56.31 26.00 -52.77
C LYS A 382 55.32 26.30 -51.63
N GLY A 383 54.55 25.31 -51.20
CA GLY A 383 53.53 25.45 -50.16
C GLY A 383 54.07 25.43 -48.74
N ASP A 384 55.25 24.84 -48.49
CA ASP A 384 55.79 24.63 -47.14
C ASP A 384 57.33 24.56 -47.17
N THR A 385 58.02 25.55 -46.60
CA THR A 385 59.48 25.72 -46.73
C THR A 385 60.32 24.68 -45.96
N GLY A 386 59.68 23.82 -45.16
CA GLY A 386 60.33 22.77 -44.38
C GLY A 386 60.11 21.33 -44.87
N PHE A 387 59.23 21.11 -45.85
CA PHE A 387 58.90 19.75 -46.32
C PHE A 387 59.63 19.45 -47.64
N CYS A 388 60.54 18.46 -47.63
CA CYS A 388 61.22 17.97 -48.82
C CYS A 388 60.97 16.48 -48.97
N LEU A 389 60.71 16.02 -50.20
CA LEU A 389 60.62 14.59 -50.49
C LEU A 389 61.98 13.91 -50.23
N PRO A 390 62.01 12.73 -49.59
CA PRO A 390 63.24 12.12 -49.10
C PRO A 390 64.24 11.74 -50.21
N TYR A 391 63.73 11.39 -51.40
CA TYR A 391 64.57 11.02 -52.54
C TYR A 391 64.59 12.11 -53.61
N ARG A 392 65.80 12.55 -54.01
CA ARG A 392 65.97 13.55 -55.06
C ARG A 392 65.82 12.89 -56.44
N MET A 393 65.17 13.59 -57.37
CA MET A 393 64.92 13.08 -58.73
C MET A 393 65.74 13.91 -59.73
N ASP A 394 66.60 13.25 -60.50
CA ASP A 394 67.35 13.83 -61.62
C ASP A 394 66.62 13.46 -62.92
N VAL A 395 65.77 14.38 -63.39
CA VAL A 395 64.92 14.19 -64.57
C VAL A 395 65.75 14.09 -65.85
N GLU A 396 66.85 14.83 -65.95
CA GLU A 396 67.71 14.85 -67.15
C GLU A 396 68.37 13.49 -67.38
N LYS A 397 68.76 12.81 -66.29
CA LYS A 397 69.38 11.48 -66.37
C LYS A 397 68.39 10.34 -66.19
N GLY A 398 67.15 10.62 -65.78
CA GLY A 398 66.14 9.61 -65.44
C GLY A 398 66.57 8.76 -64.24
N LYS A 399 67.17 9.39 -63.23
CA LYS A 399 67.71 8.70 -62.03
C LYS A 399 67.10 9.25 -60.75
N ILE A 400 66.97 8.39 -59.75
CA ILE A 400 66.52 8.74 -58.40
C ILE A 400 67.69 8.52 -57.46
N GLU A 401 68.02 9.55 -56.69
CA GLU A 401 69.14 9.59 -55.76
C GLU A 401 68.68 9.30 -54.32
N ASP A 402 69.42 8.42 -53.66
CA ASP A 402 69.25 8.11 -52.24
C ASP A 402 70.04 9.10 -51.37
N THR A 403 69.44 10.28 -51.14
CA THR A 403 70.06 11.40 -50.40
C THR A 403 70.33 11.08 -48.93
N GLY A 404 69.59 10.13 -48.33
CA GLY A 404 69.67 9.79 -46.90
C GLY A 404 70.34 8.46 -46.57
N GLY A 405 70.67 7.66 -47.58
CA GLY A 405 71.23 6.32 -47.41
C GLY A 405 72.58 6.15 -48.10
N SER A 406 72.58 5.42 -49.22
CA SER A 406 73.81 4.97 -49.90
C SER A 406 74.48 6.04 -50.77
N GLY A 407 73.86 7.21 -50.97
CA GLY A 407 74.32 8.23 -51.93
C GLY A 407 74.30 7.76 -53.39
N GLY A 408 73.66 6.62 -53.67
CA GLY A 408 73.61 6.01 -54.99
C GLY A 408 72.50 6.59 -55.86
N SER A 409 72.78 6.78 -57.15
CA SER A 409 71.79 7.15 -58.16
C SER A 409 71.29 5.91 -58.91
N TYR A 410 70.01 5.59 -58.78
CA TYR A 410 69.37 4.43 -59.42
C TYR A 410 68.56 4.87 -60.64
N SER A 411 68.72 4.19 -61.77
CA SER A 411 68.01 4.52 -63.01
C SER A 411 66.59 3.96 -63.01
N ILE A 412 65.62 4.76 -63.46
CA ILE A 412 64.24 4.30 -63.71
C ILE A 412 64.11 3.61 -65.07
N LYS A 413 65.09 3.81 -65.97
CA LYS A 413 65.10 3.18 -67.30
C LYS A 413 65.38 1.69 -67.18
N THR A 414 64.74 0.94 -68.05
CA THR A 414 65.00 -0.48 -68.21
C THR A 414 66.28 -0.69 -69.02
N GLN A 415 66.53 0.07 -70.09
CA GLN A 415 67.72 -0.11 -70.90
C GLN A 415 69.03 0.10 -70.11
N PHE A 416 70.01 -0.80 -70.30
CA PHE A 416 71.32 -0.81 -69.61
C PHE A 416 71.27 -0.82 -68.07
N ASN A 417 70.21 -1.40 -67.48
CA ASN A 417 69.99 -1.42 -66.04
C ASN A 417 69.70 -2.84 -65.53
N SER A 418 70.10 -3.14 -64.28
CA SER A 418 69.73 -4.40 -63.62
C SER A 418 68.30 -4.34 -63.07
N GLU A 419 67.62 -5.48 -63.02
CA GLU A 419 66.25 -5.57 -62.51
C GLU A 419 66.15 -5.15 -61.03
N GLU A 420 67.21 -5.40 -60.25
CA GLU A 420 67.31 -5.01 -58.84
C GLU A 420 67.41 -3.49 -58.65
N GLN A 421 68.27 -2.82 -59.43
CA GLN A 421 68.42 -1.37 -59.39
C GLN A 421 67.15 -0.66 -59.89
N TRP A 422 66.51 -1.21 -60.92
CA TRP A 422 65.22 -0.74 -61.41
C TRP A 422 64.12 -0.86 -60.35
N THR A 423 63.99 -2.02 -59.69
CA THR A 423 63.03 -2.22 -58.60
C THR A 423 63.27 -1.28 -57.43
N LYS A 424 64.55 -1.01 -57.10
CA LYS A 424 64.91 -0.05 -56.05
C LYS A 424 64.54 1.38 -56.42
N ALA A 425 64.75 1.81 -57.66
CA ALA A 425 64.31 3.12 -58.15
C ALA A 425 62.78 3.27 -58.05
N LEU A 426 62.03 2.25 -58.45
CA LEU A 426 60.56 2.25 -58.38
C LEU A 426 60.04 2.27 -56.94
N LYS A 427 60.71 1.56 -56.03
CA LYS A 427 60.41 1.62 -54.59
C LYS A 427 60.62 3.03 -54.03
N PHE A 428 61.70 3.71 -54.40
CA PHE A 428 61.94 5.09 -53.98
C PHE A 428 60.92 6.07 -54.56
N MET A 429 60.54 5.88 -55.83
CA MET A 429 59.47 6.68 -56.46
C MET A 429 58.14 6.52 -55.71
N LEU A 430 57.71 5.29 -55.42
CA LEU A 430 56.50 5.03 -54.63
C LEU A 430 56.61 5.61 -53.22
N THR A 431 57.80 5.60 -52.63
CA THR A 431 58.01 6.21 -51.32
C THR A 431 57.85 7.73 -51.39
N ASN A 432 58.41 8.40 -52.40
CA ASN A 432 58.16 9.82 -52.64
C ASN A 432 56.67 10.13 -52.83
N LEU A 433 55.94 9.32 -53.60
CA LEU A 433 54.49 9.47 -53.76
C LEU A 433 53.72 9.24 -52.46
N LYS A 434 54.16 8.33 -51.59
CA LYS A 434 53.59 8.11 -50.27
C LYS A 434 53.80 9.31 -49.34
N TRP A 435 54.98 9.92 -49.36
CA TRP A 435 55.26 11.15 -48.62
C TRP A 435 54.44 12.33 -49.17
N GLY A 436 54.33 12.44 -50.50
CA GLY A 436 53.46 13.42 -51.15
C GLY A 436 51.99 13.24 -50.75
N LEU A 437 51.49 11.99 -50.75
CA LEU A 437 50.15 11.65 -50.28
C LEU A 437 49.93 12.08 -48.82
N ALA A 438 50.87 11.76 -47.93
CA ALA A 438 50.81 12.15 -46.53
C ALA A 438 50.72 13.67 -46.37
N TRP A 439 51.51 14.43 -47.13
CA TRP A 439 51.47 15.90 -47.13
C TRP A 439 50.16 16.46 -47.67
N VAL A 440 49.66 15.94 -48.80
CA VAL A 440 48.34 16.35 -49.34
C VAL A 440 47.21 16.00 -48.38
N THR A 441 47.41 14.98 -47.54
CA THR A 441 46.41 14.65 -46.53
C THR A 441 46.52 15.54 -45.31
N SER A 442 47.72 15.93 -44.86
CA SER A 442 47.88 16.83 -43.70
C SER A 442 47.47 18.27 -44.01
N GLN A 443 47.85 18.81 -45.16
CA GLN A 443 47.54 20.20 -45.54
C GLN A 443 46.03 20.44 -45.75
N PHE A 444 45.34 19.43 -46.28
CA PHE A 444 43.89 19.50 -46.52
C PHE A 444 43.06 18.92 -45.36
N TYR A 445 43.69 18.50 -44.27
CA TYR A 445 43.01 18.12 -43.02
C TYR A 445 42.94 19.30 -42.03
N ASN A 446 43.86 20.27 -42.15
CA ASN A 446 43.91 21.47 -41.31
C ASN A 446 43.15 22.68 -41.90
N ARG A 447 42.52 22.52 -43.07
CA ARG A 447 41.50 23.44 -43.60
C ARG A 447 40.14 22.76 -43.48
#